data_AF-A0A4Q5XTB1-F1
#
_entry.id   AF-A0A4Q5XTB1-F1
#
_cell.length_a   1.000
_cell.length_b   1.000
_cell.length_c   1.000
_cell.angle_alpha   90.00
_cell.angle_beta   90.00
_cell.angle_gamma   90.00
#
_symmetry.space_group_name_H-M   'P 1'
#
loop_
_entity.id
_entity.type
_entity.pdbx_description
1 polymer ?
#
loop_
_entity_poly.entity_id
_entity_poly.type
_entity_poly.pdbx_seq_one_letter_code
_entity_poly.pdbx_strand_id
1 'polypeptide(L)' 'MTDQPRPGVHSTQSGSVPVQKRVWFDRKELELILRVYGRMVAEGECRDYAIGAFGDHALFHMFKRASEAPT' A
#
# COMPACT_ATOMS: atom_id res chain seq x y z
N MET A 1 -63.41 -12.18 10.92
CA MET A 1 -62.61 -11.99 9.68
C MET A 1 -61.41 -11.15 10.06
N THR A 2 -60.25 -11.77 10.06
CA THR A 2 -58.98 -11.32 10.63
C THR A 2 -58.23 -10.47 9.61
N ASP A 3 -57.82 -9.26 9.96
CA ASP A 3 -56.83 -8.51 9.19
C ASP A 3 -55.66 -8.13 10.11
N GLN A 4 -54.52 -8.77 9.89
CA GLN A 4 -53.23 -8.36 10.44
C GLN A 4 -52.31 -8.08 9.23
N PRO A 5 -51.73 -6.88 9.11
CA PRO A 5 -50.75 -6.61 8.07
C PRO A 5 -49.41 -7.23 8.45
N ARG A 6 -48.87 -8.09 7.59
CA ARG A 6 -47.53 -8.69 7.76
C ARG A 6 -46.45 -7.62 7.55
N PRO A 7 -45.49 -7.42 8.48
CA PRO A 7 -44.33 -6.61 8.19
C PRO A 7 -43.39 -7.38 7.26
N GLY A 8 -43.20 -6.84 6.05
CA GLY A 8 -42.19 -7.32 5.12
C GLY A 8 -40.81 -7.25 5.76
N VAL A 9 -40.14 -8.40 5.84
CA VAL A 9 -38.76 -8.51 6.29
C VAL A 9 -37.88 -7.84 5.24
N HIS A 10 -37.43 -6.62 5.52
CA HIS A 10 -36.39 -5.98 4.72
C HIS A 10 -35.07 -6.68 5.01
N SER A 11 -34.66 -7.55 4.09
CA SER A 11 -33.34 -8.15 4.07
C SER A 11 -32.30 -7.04 3.88
N THR A 12 -31.70 -6.58 4.97
CA THR A 12 -30.56 -5.65 4.91
C THR A 12 -29.36 -6.41 4.34
N GLN A 13 -29.20 -6.32 3.01
CA GLN A 13 -28.04 -6.85 2.33
C GLN A 13 -26.87 -5.89 2.58
N SER A 14 -26.09 -6.18 3.62
CA SER A 14 -24.88 -5.45 3.98
C SER A 14 -23.79 -5.70 2.94
N GLY A 15 -23.82 -4.97 1.83
CA GLY A 15 -22.74 -4.96 0.85
C GLY A 15 -21.50 -4.34 1.48
N SER A 16 -20.44 -5.13 1.67
CA SER A 16 -19.13 -4.61 2.07
C SER A 16 -18.55 -3.82 0.89
N VAL A 17 -18.46 -2.49 1.05
CA VAL A 17 -17.80 -1.64 0.06
C VAL A 17 -16.32 -2.06 0.01
N PRO A 18 -15.76 -2.38 -1.17
CA PRO A 18 -14.35 -2.72 -1.25
C PRO A 18 -13.53 -1.50 -0.84
N VAL A 19 -12.83 -1.61 0.29
CA VAL A 19 -11.83 -0.61 0.70
C VAL A 19 -10.77 -0.56 -0.39
N GLN A 20 -10.79 0.51 -1.18
CA GLN A 20 -9.78 0.76 -2.21
C GLN A 20 -8.43 0.90 -1.51
N LYS A 21 -7.53 -0.07 -1.73
CA LYS A 21 -6.17 0.00 -1.21
C LYS A 21 -5.46 1.14 -1.93
N ARG A 22 -5.01 2.15 -1.17
CA ARG A 22 -4.20 3.24 -1.72
C ARG A 22 -2.90 2.66 -2.28
N VAL A 23 -2.67 2.88 -3.57
CA VAL A 23 -1.44 2.49 -4.26
C VAL A 23 -0.48 3.67 -4.22
N TRP A 24 0.72 3.45 -3.67
CA TRP A 24 1.74 4.49 -3.47
C TRP A 24 2.75 4.58 -4.61
N PHE A 25 3.04 3.45 -5.24
CA PHE A 25 3.87 3.37 -6.43
C PHE A 25 3.12 2.52 -7.44
N ASP A 26 2.89 3.06 -8.62
CA ASP A 26 2.49 2.23 -9.74
C ASP A 26 3.65 1.35 -10.22
N ARG A 27 3.35 0.40 -11.10
CA ARG A 27 4.36 -0.56 -11.58
C ARG A 27 5.52 0.14 -12.31
N LYS A 28 5.25 1.20 -13.07
CA LYS A 28 6.27 1.91 -13.85
C LYS A 28 7.17 2.74 -12.94
N GLU A 29 6.59 3.39 -11.93
CA GLU A 29 7.31 4.15 -10.91
C GLU A 29 8.23 3.23 -10.12
N LEU A 30 7.69 2.12 -9.62
CA LEU A 30 8.49 1.14 -8.89
C LEU A 30 9.59 0.55 -9.76
N GLU A 31 9.31 0.24 -11.03
CA GLU A 31 10.33 -0.26 -11.96
C GLU A 31 11.46 0.75 -12.16
N LEU A 32 11.15 2.05 -12.29
CA LEU A 32 12.16 3.09 -12.44
C LEU A 32 13.05 3.20 -11.19
N ILE A 33 12.44 3.19 -10.00
CA ILE A 33 13.17 3.19 -8.72
C ILE A 33 14.09 1.98 -8.63
N LEU A 34 13.58 0.79 -8.96
CA LEU A 34 14.34 -0.45 -8.89
C LEU A 34 15.47 -0.52 -9.93
N ARG A 35 15.34 0.12 -11.09
CA ARG A 35 16.44 0.24 -12.07
C ARG A 35 17.61 1.05 -11.52
N VAL A 36 17.33 2.16 -10.84
CA VAL A 36 18.36 2.99 -10.20
C VAL A 36 19.00 2.22 -9.05
N TYR A 37 18.19 1.63 -8.17
CA TYR A 37 18.64 0.80 -7.05
C TYR A 37 19.55 -0.34 -7.54
N GLY A 38 19.16 -1.07 -8.59
CA GLY A 38 19.96 -2.17 -9.14
C GLY A 38 21.33 -1.74 -9.65
N ARG A 39 21.44 -0.53 -10.23
CA ARG A 39 22.73 0.04 -10.62
C ARG A 39 23.60 0.34 -9.40
N MET A 40 23.03 0.97 -8.37
CA MET A 40 23.76 1.28 -7.13
C MET A 40 24.21 0.01 -6.39
N VAL A 41 23.42 -1.07 -6.45
CA VAL A 41 23.81 -2.38 -5.91
C VAL A 41 24.98 -2.97 -6.69
N ALA A 42 24.96 -2.89 -8.03
CA ALA A 42 26.06 -3.37 -8.87
C ALA A 42 27.36 -2.59 -8.65
N GLU A 43 27.26 -1.30 -8.35
CA GLU A 43 28.39 -0.43 -7.97
C GLU A 43 28.86 -0.66 -6.51
N GLY A 44 28.12 -1.44 -5.72
CA GLY A 44 28.43 -1.68 -4.31
C GLY A 44 28.08 -0.52 -3.38
N GLU A 45 27.43 0.52 -3.91
CA GLU A 45 27.09 1.76 -3.23
C GLU A 45 25.82 1.63 -2.37
N CYS A 46 24.94 0.67 -2.69
CA CYS A 46 23.72 0.41 -1.93
C CYS A 46 23.56 -1.09 -1.69
N ARG A 47 23.04 -1.48 -0.52
CA ARG A 47 22.76 -2.89 -0.18
C ARG A 47 21.39 -3.11 0.46
N ASP A 48 20.79 -2.05 0.97
CA ASP A 48 19.52 -2.13 1.68
C ASP A 48 18.61 -0.98 1.30
N TYR A 49 17.30 -1.15 1.52
CA TYR A 49 16.31 -0.13 1.24
C TYR A 49 15.15 -0.19 2.23
N ALA A 50 14.51 0.95 2.47
CA ALA A 50 13.27 1.05 3.23
C ALA A 50 12.19 1.72 2.39
N ILE A 51 10.95 1.24 2.49
CA ILE A 51 9.78 1.83 1.85
C ILE A 51 8.82 2.31 2.92
N GLY A 52 8.50 3.60 2.89
CA GLY A 52 7.56 4.23 3.80
C GLY A 52 6.38 4.83 3.05
N ALA A 53 5.18 4.67 3.61
CA ALA A 53 3.96 5.32 3.12
C ALA A 53 3.47 6.30 4.18
N PHE A 54 3.33 7.57 3.80
CA PHE A 54 2.87 8.66 4.65
C PHE A 54 1.45 9.09 4.27
N GLY A 55 0.93 10.18 4.81
CA GLY A 55 -0.45 10.60 4.51
C GLY A 55 -0.64 11.05 3.06
N ASP A 56 0.35 11.76 2.52
CA ASP A 56 0.34 12.49 1.26
C ASP A 56 1.39 12.00 0.27
N HIS A 57 2.41 11.28 0.73
CA HIS A 57 3.52 10.81 -0.10
C HIS A 57 4.04 9.44 0.33
N ALA A 58 4.89 8.83 -0.50
CA ALA A 58 5.65 7.64 -0.17
C ALA A 58 7.14 7.87 -0.43
N LEU A 59 7.98 7.20 0.35
CA LEU A 59 9.42 7.30 0.29
C LEU A 59 10.04 5.95 -0.01
N PHE A 60 11.09 5.98 -0.85
CA PHE A 60 11.99 4.85 -1.06
C PHE A 60 13.40 5.31 -0.66
N HIS A 61 13.88 4.83 0.48
CA HIS A 61 15.20 5.16 1.02
C HIS A 61 16.19 4.06 0.66
N MET A 62 17.41 4.44 0.29
CA MET A 62 18.50 3.55 -0.11
C MET A 62 19.67 3.72 0.84
N PHE A 63 20.21 2.61 1.34
CA PHE A 63 21.29 2.62 2.34
C PHE A 63 22.50 1.80 1.88
N LYS A 64 23.70 2.34 2.11
CA LYS A 64 24.96 1.62 1.83
C LYS A 64 25.19 0.46 2.82
N ARG A 65 24.64 0.56 4.05
CA ARG A 65 24.66 -0.45 5.12
C ARG A 65 23.32 -0.50 5.86
N ALA A 66 22.90 -1.69 6.28
CA ALA A 66 21.64 -1.98 6.98
C ALA A 66 21.49 -1.38 8.41
N SER A 67 22.37 -0.47 8.85
CA SER A 67 22.53 -0.15 10.29
C SER A 67 22.58 1.32 10.65
N GLU A 68 22.12 2.23 9.79
CA GLU A 68 21.87 3.63 10.17
C GLU A 68 20.39 3.84 10.58
N ALA A 69 19.88 2.96 11.44
CA ALA A 69 18.68 3.28 12.22
C ALA A 69 19.08 4.26 13.34
N PRO A 70 18.33 5.35 13.58
CA PRO A 70 18.63 6.25 14.69
C PRO A 70 18.52 5.47 16.01
N THR A 71 19.57 5.49 16.82
CA THR A 71 19.50 5.10 18.24
C THR A 71 19.03 6.29 19.06
#